data_AF-V9EBF6-F1
#
_entry.id   AF-V9EBF6-F1
#
_cell.length_a   1.000
_cell.length_b   1.000
_cell.length_c   1.000
_cell.angle_alpha   90.00
_cell.angle_beta   90.00
_cell.angle_gamma   90.00
#
_symmetry.space_group_name_H-M   'P 1'
#
loop_
_entity.id
_entity.type
_entity.pdbx_description
1 polymer ?
#
loop_
_entity_poly.entity_id
_entity_poly.type
_entity_poly.pdbx_seq_one_letter_code
_entity_poly.pdbx_strand_id
1 'polypeptide(L)'
;MTTTVVPHLQPLSPVTITPTLSSKVSEPLSFLSKIDRVEINHTTEHDGVVYYVLDVFLERNTSRIPTLKTTKTASSGRPDYQLERRFNDFADLRYQVWSYAQRKHEVGCACCKYCDAFMSYIVHSMSQPRLFVKLATGVDTRKKLMTTFCNDFISLTLGGRSDSQLRSFECDGLQAIPHLVQRFFEKEDA
;
A
#
# COMPACT_ATOMS: atom_id res chain seq x y z
N MET A 1 -28.35 -44.91 -52.51
CA MET A 1 -28.69 -44.08 -51.33
C MET A 1 -27.48 -44.11 -50.41
N THR A 2 -26.73 -43.02 -50.32
CA THR A 2 -25.50 -42.91 -49.52
C THR A 2 -25.74 -41.92 -48.39
N THR A 3 -25.70 -42.41 -47.15
CA THR A 3 -25.98 -41.64 -45.94
C THR A 3 -24.69 -40.97 -45.46
N THR A 4 -24.63 -39.64 -45.54
CA THR A 4 -23.52 -38.84 -45.02
C THR A 4 -23.61 -38.75 -43.50
N VAL A 5 -22.64 -39.32 -42.79
CA VAL A 5 -22.52 -39.20 -41.32
C VAL A 5 -21.69 -37.96 -41.01
N VAL A 6 -22.32 -36.99 -40.35
CA VAL A 6 -21.64 -35.78 -39.87
C VAL A 6 -20.97 -36.09 -38.53
N PRO A 7 -19.67 -35.82 -38.32
CA PRO A 7 -19.02 -36.14 -37.07
C PRO A 7 -19.56 -35.26 -35.94
N HIS A 8 -19.92 -35.89 -34.82
CA HIS A 8 -20.42 -35.22 -33.62
C HIS A 8 -19.25 -34.48 -32.93
N LEU A 9 -19.23 -33.15 -33.03
CA LEU A 9 -18.23 -32.32 -32.35
C LEU A 9 -18.42 -32.38 -30.83
N GLN A 10 -17.34 -32.60 -30.08
CA GLN A 10 -17.37 -32.59 -28.63
C GLN A 10 -17.48 -31.14 -28.12
N PRO A 11 -18.41 -30.83 -27.21
CA PRO A 11 -18.54 -29.50 -26.63
C PRO A 11 -17.37 -29.20 -25.68
N LEU A 12 -16.73 -28.05 -25.86
CA LEU A 12 -15.65 -27.59 -24.99
C LEU A 12 -16.22 -27.11 -23.65
N SER A 13 -15.59 -27.52 -22.56
CA SER A 13 -15.89 -26.99 -21.23
C SER A 13 -15.21 -25.63 -21.03
N PRO A 14 -15.93 -24.59 -20.61
CA PRO A 14 -15.32 -23.30 -20.29
C PRO A 14 -14.25 -23.46 -19.21
N VAL A 15 -13.05 -22.97 -19.47
CA VAL A 15 -11.97 -22.88 -18.48
C VAL A 15 -11.94 -21.46 -17.95
N THR A 16 -12.09 -21.30 -16.64
CA THR A 16 -11.93 -19.99 -15.99
C THR A 16 -10.46 -19.60 -16.04
N ILE A 17 -10.13 -18.60 -16.85
CA ILE A 17 -8.78 -18.01 -16.90
C ILE A 17 -8.73 -16.87 -15.90
N THR A 18 -7.98 -17.04 -14.81
CA THR A 18 -7.68 -15.96 -13.89
C THR A 18 -6.51 -15.13 -14.44
N PRO A 19 -6.67 -13.81 -14.66
CA PRO A 19 -5.56 -12.99 -15.13
C PRO A 19 -4.45 -12.95 -14.07
N THR A 20 -3.25 -13.42 -14.43
CA THR A 20 -2.05 -13.47 -13.58
C THR A 20 -1.65 -12.10 -13.01
N LEU A 21 -2.07 -11.00 -13.66
CA LEU A 21 -1.84 -9.64 -13.19
C LEU A 21 -2.71 -9.29 -11.97
N SER A 22 -3.93 -9.82 -11.88
CA SER A 22 -4.78 -9.61 -10.71
C SER A 22 -4.19 -10.27 -9.47
N SER A 23 -3.45 -11.38 -9.60
CA SER A 23 -2.86 -12.05 -8.45
C SER A 23 -1.65 -11.30 -7.90
N LYS A 24 -0.79 -10.72 -8.76
CA LYS A 24 0.44 -10.03 -8.33
C LYS A 24 0.19 -8.80 -7.47
N VAL A 25 -0.77 -7.96 -7.86
CA VAL A 25 -1.12 -6.75 -7.09
C VAL A 25 -2.03 -7.07 -5.91
N SER A 26 -2.80 -8.17 -5.98
CA SER A 26 -3.71 -8.55 -4.89
C SER A 26 -2.99 -8.91 -3.59
N GLU A 27 -1.79 -9.49 -3.67
CA GLU A 27 -1.03 -9.90 -2.50
C GLU A 27 -0.56 -8.69 -1.67
N PRO A 28 0.15 -7.69 -2.23
CA PRO A 28 0.50 -6.47 -1.51
C PRO A 28 -0.70 -5.72 -0.98
N LEU A 29 -1.77 -5.60 -1.76
CA LEU A 29 -2.98 -4.92 -1.31
C LEU A 29 -3.65 -5.67 -0.15
N SER A 30 -3.63 -7.00 -0.17
CA SER A 30 -4.18 -7.84 0.90
C SER A 30 -3.32 -7.82 2.16
N PHE A 31 -2.01 -7.62 2.04
CA PHE A 31 -1.13 -7.33 3.17
C PHE A 31 -1.46 -5.97 3.77
N LEU A 32 -1.43 -4.91 2.95
CA LEU A 32 -1.65 -3.54 3.39
C LEU A 32 -3.04 -3.31 3.97
N SER A 33 -4.08 -4.00 3.47
CA SER A 33 -5.44 -3.88 4.00
C SER A 33 -5.59 -4.42 5.42
N LYS A 34 -4.63 -5.20 5.92
CA LYS A 34 -4.63 -5.69 7.31
C LYS A 34 -4.08 -4.66 8.27
N ILE A 35 -3.36 -3.63 7.80
CA ILE A 35 -2.82 -2.59 8.66
C ILE A 35 -3.94 -1.62 9.00
N ASP A 36 -4.29 -1.52 10.29
CA ASP A 36 -5.27 -0.55 10.82
C ASP A 36 -4.64 0.84 10.89
N ARG A 37 -3.46 0.93 11.52
CA ARG A 37 -2.70 2.18 11.64
C ARG A 37 -1.23 1.93 11.94
N VAL A 38 -0.43 2.96 11.69
CA VAL A 38 0.97 3.03 12.09
C VAL A 38 1.16 4.22 13.02
N GLU A 39 1.91 4.05 14.10
CA GLU A 39 2.31 5.11 15.02
C GLU A 39 3.84 5.18 15.13
N ILE A 40 4.39 6.35 15.42
CA ILE A 40 5.81 6.55 15.67
C ILE A 40 5.94 7.31 16.98
N ASN A 41 6.08 6.57 18.08
CA ASN A 41 6.11 7.14 19.43
C ASN A 41 7.53 7.52 19.86
N HIS A 42 8.53 6.79 19.38
CA HIS A 42 9.93 6.94 19.78
C HIS A 42 10.90 6.70 18.62
N THR A 43 12.16 7.02 18.86
CA THR A 43 13.29 6.79 17.95
C THR A 43 14.39 6.06 18.70
N THR A 44 15.08 5.15 18.02
CA THR A 44 16.28 4.46 18.53
C THR A 44 17.51 4.99 17.82
N GLU A 45 18.69 4.83 18.42
CA GLU A 45 19.97 5.19 17.80
C GLU A 45 20.89 3.97 17.81
N HIS A 46 21.36 3.59 16.63
CA HIS A 46 22.36 2.54 16.45
C HIS A 46 23.52 3.11 15.64
N ASP A 47 24.74 3.03 16.17
CA ASP A 47 25.96 3.49 15.52
C ASP A 47 25.91 4.94 14.99
N GLY A 48 25.30 5.86 15.76
CA GLY A 48 25.15 7.26 15.37
C GLY A 48 24.04 7.54 14.34
N VAL A 49 23.26 6.51 13.99
CA VAL A 49 22.15 6.62 13.03
C VAL A 49 20.82 6.53 13.79
N VAL A 50 19.96 7.53 13.57
CA VAL A 50 18.61 7.57 14.18
C VAL A 50 17.62 6.77 13.34
N TYR A 51 16.93 5.85 13.99
CA TYR A 51 15.84 5.04 13.46
C TYR A 51 14.51 5.48 14.08
N TYR A 52 13.48 5.59 13.24
CA TYR A 52 12.11 5.76 13.67
C TYR A 52 11.50 4.38 13.91
N VAL A 53 10.94 4.17 15.09
CA VAL A 53 10.25 2.92 15.43
C VAL A 53 8.80 3.04 15.01
N LEU A 54 8.43 2.26 14.00
CA LEU A 54 7.07 2.18 13.47
C LEU A 54 6.32 1.10 14.25
N ASP A 55 5.41 1.53 15.11
CA ASP A 55 4.44 0.69 15.81
C ASP A 55 3.30 0.36 14.84
N VAL A 56 3.26 -0.87 14.33
CA VAL A 56 2.24 -1.30 13.36
C VAL A 56 1.12 -2.05 14.07
N PHE A 57 -0.10 -1.58 13.88
CA PHE A 57 -1.32 -2.18 14.41
C PHE A 57 -2.11 -2.80 13.28
N LEU A 58 -2.49 -4.08 13.45
CA LEU A 58 -3.28 -4.83 12.50
C LEU A 58 -4.77 -4.80 12.87
N GLU A 59 -5.63 -4.80 11.85
CA GLU A 59 -7.06 -4.93 12.02
C GLU A 59 -7.39 -6.29 12.63
N ARG A 60 -7.82 -6.29 13.89
CA ARG A 60 -8.30 -7.49 14.57
C ARG A 60 -9.79 -7.61 14.28
N ASN A 61 -10.16 -8.60 13.47
CA ASN A 61 -11.57 -8.96 13.26
C ASN A 61 -12.18 -9.38 14.61
N THR A 62 -12.80 -8.43 15.32
CA THR A 62 -13.62 -8.73 16.48
C THR A 62 -14.85 -9.47 15.97
N SER A 63 -14.98 -10.74 16.36
CA SER A 63 -16.07 -11.66 16.02
C SER A 63 -17.44 -10.98 15.84
N ARG A 64 -18.19 -11.41 14.81
CA ARG A 64 -19.58 -10.99 14.51
C ARG A 64 -20.60 -11.54 15.53
N ILE A 65 -20.26 -11.57 16.81
CA ILE A 65 -21.23 -11.84 17.85
C ILE A 65 -21.74 -10.47 18.34
N PRO A 66 -23.03 -10.16 18.21
CA PRO A 66 -23.63 -8.94 18.75
C PRO A 66 -23.72 -9.03 20.29
N THR A 67 -22.59 -9.11 20.98
CA THR A 67 -22.56 -8.91 22.43
C THR A 67 -22.53 -7.41 22.70
N LEU A 68 -23.72 -6.89 23.01
CA LEU A 68 -24.01 -5.71 23.82
C LEU A 68 -22.84 -4.71 23.98
N LYS A 69 -22.94 -3.56 23.27
CA LYS A 69 -22.28 -2.27 23.49
C LYS A 69 -21.32 -2.23 24.70
N THR A 70 -20.16 -2.83 24.55
CA THR A 70 -19.01 -2.56 25.42
C THR A 70 -17.90 -2.22 24.46
N THR A 71 -17.60 -0.93 24.43
CA THR A 71 -16.34 -0.29 24.05
C THR A 71 -15.45 -1.16 23.18
N LYS A 72 -15.30 -0.79 21.89
CA LYS A 72 -14.17 -1.21 21.03
C LYS A 72 -13.01 -1.50 21.96
N THR A 73 -12.76 -2.77 22.25
CA THR A 73 -11.84 -3.14 23.30
C THR A 73 -10.53 -2.60 22.79
N ALA A 74 -10.07 -1.51 23.41
CA ALA A 74 -8.87 -0.83 23.02
C ALA A 74 -7.85 -1.93 22.83
N SER A 75 -7.36 -2.07 21.60
CA SER A 75 -6.21 -2.92 21.31
C SER A 75 -5.30 -2.78 22.52
N SER A 76 -4.98 -3.87 23.22
CA SER A 76 -3.93 -3.84 24.24
C SER A 76 -2.85 -2.94 23.68
N GLY A 77 -2.56 -1.78 24.28
CA GLY A 77 -1.91 -0.63 23.59
C GLY A 77 -0.52 -0.88 22.99
N ARG A 78 -0.14 -2.14 22.90
CA ARG A 78 1.00 -2.74 22.25
C ARG A 78 0.76 -2.94 20.74
N PRO A 79 1.73 -2.58 19.89
CA PRO A 79 1.70 -2.90 18.46
C PRO A 79 1.77 -4.40 18.21
N ASP A 80 1.26 -4.84 17.05
CA ASP A 80 1.37 -6.23 16.61
C ASP A 80 2.81 -6.56 16.19
N TYR A 81 3.51 -5.59 15.57
CA TYR A 81 4.94 -5.65 15.32
C TYR A 81 5.54 -4.25 15.21
N GLN A 82 6.87 -4.19 15.29
CA GLN A 82 7.65 -2.95 15.17
C GLN A 82 8.64 -3.07 14.02
N LEU A 83 8.89 -1.95 13.35
CA LEU A 83 9.93 -1.81 12.33
C LEU A 83 10.82 -0.62 12.65
N GLU A 84 12.08 -0.69 12.24
CA GLU A 84 13.00 0.44 12.35
C GLU A 84 13.30 0.97 10.94
N ARG A 85 13.05 2.27 10.74
CA ARG A 85 13.32 2.95 9.46
C ARG A 85 14.08 4.24 9.68
N ARG A 86 15.13 4.46 8.91
CA ARG A 86 15.87 5.72 8.90
C ARG A 86 15.07 6.76 8.13
N PHE A 87 15.33 8.04 8.40
CA PHE A 87 14.70 9.13 7.64
C PHE A 87 14.86 8.97 6.11
N ASN A 88 16.03 8.49 5.67
CA ASN A 88 16.30 8.30 4.25
C ASN A 88 15.42 7.20 3.64
N ASP A 89 15.05 6.17 4.40
CA ASP A 89 14.21 5.09 3.87
C ASP A 89 12.80 5.61 3.50
N PHE A 90 12.27 6.59 4.24
CA PHE A 90 11.04 7.30 3.87
C PHE A 90 11.21 8.15 2.61
N ALA A 91 12.35 8.83 2.48
CA ALA A 91 12.67 9.64 1.30
C ALA A 91 12.81 8.77 0.05
N ASP A 92 13.43 7.61 0.18
CA ASP A 92 13.60 6.63 -0.89
C ASP A 92 12.27 6.02 -1.30
N LEU A 93 11.39 5.65 -0.35
CA LEU A 93 10.03 5.20 -0.67
C LEU A 93 9.27 6.28 -1.46
N ARG A 94 9.30 7.53 -0.99
CA ARG A 94 8.68 8.67 -1.68
C ARG A 94 9.20 8.82 -3.11
N TYR A 95 10.53 8.77 -3.30
CA TYR A 95 11.14 8.92 -4.61
C TYR A 95 10.74 7.79 -5.56
N GLN A 96 10.75 6.55 -5.09
CA GLN A 96 10.36 5.40 -5.89
C GLN A 96 8.89 5.50 -6.32
N VAL A 97 7.98 5.80 -5.38
CA VAL A 97 6.55 6.01 -5.69
C VAL A 97 6.36 7.13 -6.70
N TRP A 98 7.04 8.27 -6.54
CA TRP A 98 7.02 9.37 -7.50
C TRP A 98 7.49 8.93 -8.89
N SER A 99 8.58 8.16 -8.97
CA SER A 99 9.16 7.72 -10.25
C SER A 99 8.23 6.83 -11.08
N TYR A 100 7.31 6.11 -10.43
CA TYR A 100 6.27 5.33 -11.10
C TYR A 100 5.01 6.16 -11.35
N ALA A 101 4.60 7.00 -10.40
CA ALA A 101 3.40 7.82 -10.52
C ALA A 101 3.53 8.93 -11.59
N GLN A 102 4.74 9.41 -11.88
CA GLN A 102 4.98 10.45 -12.89
C GLN A 102 4.94 9.92 -14.33
N ARG A 103 5.09 8.61 -14.55
CA ARG A 103 5.18 8.04 -15.91
C ARG A 103 3.90 8.35 -16.69
N LYS A 104 4.07 8.80 -17.94
CA LYS A 104 2.94 9.01 -18.86
C LYS A 104 2.37 7.64 -19.23
N HIS A 105 1.06 7.48 -19.09
CA HIS A 105 0.38 6.29 -19.60
C HIS A 105 0.29 6.37 -21.13
N GLU A 106 0.87 5.39 -21.83
CA GLU A 106 1.06 5.43 -23.29
C GLU A 106 -0.25 5.32 -24.09
N VAL A 107 -1.33 4.80 -23.51
CA VAL A 107 -2.59 4.57 -24.25
C VAL A 107 -3.79 5.07 -23.45
N GLY A 108 -4.35 6.22 -23.85
CA GLY A 108 -5.71 6.66 -23.49
C GLY A 108 -5.99 7.01 -22.01
N CYS A 109 -5.06 6.81 -21.08
CA CYS A 109 -5.24 7.14 -19.66
C CYS A 109 -4.64 8.51 -19.34
N ALA A 110 -5.21 9.57 -19.90
CA ALA A 110 -4.75 10.95 -19.64
C ALA A 110 -4.89 11.38 -18.16
N CYS A 111 -5.68 10.66 -17.36
CA CYS A 111 -5.92 10.97 -15.94
C CYS A 111 -6.04 9.68 -15.11
N CYS A 112 -4.93 8.99 -14.85
CA CYS A 112 -4.95 7.89 -13.88
C CYS A 112 -5.19 8.47 -12.48
N LYS A 113 -6.42 8.36 -11.97
CA LYS A 113 -6.79 8.87 -10.63
C LYS A 113 -5.88 8.35 -9.51
N TYR A 114 -5.38 7.13 -9.66
CA TYR A 114 -4.45 6.52 -8.70
C TYR A 114 -3.11 7.25 -8.67
N CYS A 115 -2.44 7.36 -9.83
CA CYS A 115 -1.18 8.11 -9.93
C CYS A 115 -1.37 9.59 -9.62
N ASP A 116 -2.50 10.19 -10.00
CA ASP A 116 -2.82 11.59 -9.72
C ASP A 116 -3.00 11.85 -8.22
N ALA A 117 -3.60 10.92 -7.47
CA ALA A 117 -3.69 11.02 -6.01
C ALA A 117 -2.31 11.00 -5.34
N PHE A 118 -1.40 10.13 -5.82
CA PHE A 118 0.00 10.12 -5.36
C PHE A 118 0.73 11.39 -5.75
N MET A 119 0.58 11.87 -6.98
CA MET A 119 1.21 13.11 -7.45
C MET A 119 0.72 14.32 -6.66
N SER A 120 -0.60 14.43 -6.43
CA SER A 120 -1.19 15.47 -5.59
C SER A 120 -0.60 15.44 -4.18
N TYR A 121 -0.54 14.27 -3.55
CA TYR A 121 0.08 14.13 -2.23
C TYR A 121 1.57 14.53 -2.25
N ILE A 122 2.33 14.03 -3.22
CA ILE A 122 3.78 14.24 -3.35
C ILE A 122 4.11 15.71 -3.63
N VAL A 123 3.27 16.43 -4.35
CA VAL A 123 3.47 17.85 -4.65
C VAL A 123 3.01 18.72 -3.45
N HIS A 124 1.83 18.43 -2.89
CA HIS A 124 1.15 19.36 -1.98
C HIS A 124 1.25 19.03 -0.48
N SER A 125 1.57 17.79 -0.08
CA SER A 125 1.66 17.45 1.35
C SER A 125 2.84 18.13 2.04
N MET A 126 2.61 18.62 3.25
CA MET A 126 3.67 19.15 4.14
C MET A 126 4.31 18.05 5.00
N SER A 127 3.69 16.86 5.07
CA SER A 127 4.16 15.68 5.80
C SER A 127 5.11 14.84 4.95
N GLN A 128 6.16 15.47 4.43
CA GLN A 128 7.05 14.83 3.48
C GLN A 128 8.47 14.74 4.03
N PRO A 129 9.20 13.64 3.76
CA PRO A 129 10.60 13.48 4.14
C PRO A 129 11.51 14.34 3.25
N ARG A 130 11.35 15.67 3.33
CA ARG A 130 12.17 16.66 2.62
C ARG A 130 13.37 17.04 3.46
N LEU A 131 14.47 17.41 2.81
CA LEU A 131 15.70 17.84 3.48
C LEU A 131 15.44 18.97 4.50
N PHE A 132 14.59 19.94 4.17
CA PHE A 132 14.23 21.02 5.10
C PHE A 132 13.49 20.51 6.34
N VAL A 133 12.67 19.45 6.23
CA VAL A 133 11.98 18.86 7.39
C VAL A 133 13.02 18.24 8.33
N LYS A 134 14.04 17.58 7.79
CA LYS A 134 15.15 17.02 8.57
C LYS A 134 15.93 18.09 9.34
N LEU A 135 16.12 19.28 8.73
CA LEU A 135 16.95 20.37 9.27
C LEU A 135 16.17 21.39 10.12
N ALA A 136 14.89 21.63 9.84
CA ALA A 136 14.12 22.73 10.45
C ALA A 136 13.12 22.27 11.52
N THR A 137 12.98 20.97 11.78
CA THR A 137 11.98 20.45 12.73
C THR A 137 12.57 19.56 13.82
N GLY A 138 12.07 19.75 15.05
CA GLY A 138 12.41 18.91 16.19
C GLY A 138 11.97 17.46 16.02
N VAL A 139 12.53 16.55 16.82
CA VAL A 139 12.28 15.11 16.73
C VAL A 139 10.79 14.77 16.83
N ASP A 140 10.04 15.42 17.72
CA ASP A 140 8.59 15.17 17.88
C ASP A 140 7.76 15.60 16.68
N THR A 141 8.11 16.72 16.05
CA THR A 141 7.47 17.15 14.81
C THR A 141 7.78 16.16 13.69
N ARG A 142 9.03 15.70 13.57
CA ARG A 142 9.41 14.69 12.57
C ARG A 142 8.65 13.38 12.77
N LYS A 143 8.51 12.89 14.01
CA LYS A 143 7.71 11.70 14.31
C LYS A 143 6.27 11.85 13.82
N LYS A 144 5.60 12.97 14.14
CA LYS A 144 4.23 13.23 13.67
C LYS A 144 4.12 13.26 12.14
N LEU A 145 5.03 13.94 11.46
CA LEU A 145 5.04 14.01 9.99
C LEU A 145 5.26 12.64 9.36
N MET A 146 6.16 11.82 9.91
CA MET A 146 6.42 10.46 9.42
C MET A 146 5.25 9.50 9.72
N THR A 147 4.59 9.65 10.86
CA THR A 147 3.34 8.93 11.16
C THR A 147 2.26 9.24 10.13
N THR A 148 2.02 10.53 9.84
CA THR A 148 1.06 10.96 8.81
C THR A 148 1.43 10.40 7.44
N PHE A 149 2.70 10.52 7.05
CA PHE A 149 3.22 9.97 5.80
C PHE A 149 2.91 8.47 5.63
N CYS A 150 3.17 7.66 6.66
CA CYS A 150 2.90 6.22 6.63
C CYS A 150 1.42 5.90 6.37
N ASN A 151 0.54 6.49 7.17
CA ASN A 151 -0.90 6.21 7.09
C ASN A 151 -1.51 6.74 5.77
N ASP A 152 -1.03 7.88 5.27
CA ASP A 152 -1.46 8.42 3.98
C ASP A 152 -1.02 7.52 2.83
N PHE A 153 0.22 7.02 2.84
CA PHE A 153 0.73 6.11 1.80
C PHE A 153 -0.05 4.79 1.77
N ILE A 154 -0.36 4.21 2.93
CA ILE A 154 -1.23 3.02 3.01
C ILE A 154 -2.62 3.33 2.44
N SER A 155 -3.23 4.44 2.86
CA SER A 155 -4.57 4.83 2.43
C SER A 155 -4.65 5.11 0.93
N LEU A 156 -3.68 5.83 0.37
CA LEU A 156 -3.59 6.10 -1.07
C LEU A 156 -3.40 4.80 -1.87
N THR A 157 -2.58 3.89 -1.36
CA THR A 157 -2.35 2.59 -2.01
C THR A 157 -3.62 1.75 -2.05
N LEU A 158 -4.39 1.73 -0.96
CA LEU A 158 -5.66 1.00 -0.87
C LEU A 158 -6.81 1.67 -1.63
N GLY A 159 -6.81 3.01 -1.73
CA GLY A 159 -7.81 3.80 -2.45
C GLY A 159 -7.89 3.47 -3.95
N GLY A 160 -6.84 2.87 -4.53
CA GLY A 160 -6.89 2.34 -5.90
C GLY A 160 -7.89 1.20 -6.09
N ARG A 161 -8.27 0.48 -5.01
CA ARG A 161 -9.07 -0.75 -5.08
C ARG A 161 -10.53 -0.53 -5.52
N SER A 162 -11.15 0.61 -5.21
CA SER A 162 -12.58 0.83 -5.45
C SER A 162 -12.92 1.30 -6.86
N ASP A 163 -12.02 2.02 -7.52
CA ASP A 163 -12.36 2.81 -8.73
C ASP A 163 -11.66 2.34 -10.01
N SER A 164 -10.57 1.57 -9.90
CA SER A 164 -9.65 1.31 -11.02
C SER A 164 -9.71 -0.10 -11.62
N GLN A 165 -10.52 -0.98 -11.01
CA GLN A 165 -10.55 -2.43 -11.31
C GLN A 165 -10.97 -2.77 -12.75
N LEU A 166 -11.56 -1.82 -13.49
CA LEU A 166 -12.10 -2.08 -14.84
C LEU A 166 -11.24 -1.52 -15.99
N ARG A 167 -10.24 -0.65 -15.76
CA ARG A 167 -9.54 0.05 -16.86
C ARG A 167 -8.02 0.25 -16.71
N SER A 168 -7.40 -0.28 -15.66
CA SER A 168 -6.01 0.09 -15.29
C SER A 168 -5.00 -1.05 -15.43
N PHE A 169 -5.20 -1.94 -16.41
CA PHE A 169 -4.25 -3.04 -16.69
C PHE A 169 -2.88 -2.56 -17.20
N GLU A 170 -2.75 -1.29 -17.60
CA GLU A 170 -1.54 -0.69 -18.18
C GLU A 170 -0.89 0.38 -17.28
N CYS A 171 -1.34 0.53 -16.03
CA CYS A 171 -0.76 1.52 -15.12
C CYS A 171 0.44 0.94 -14.36
N ASP A 172 1.65 1.28 -14.80
CA ASP A 172 2.91 0.98 -14.09
C ASP A 172 2.85 1.34 -12.59
N GLY A 173 2.24 2.47 -12.25
CA GLY A 173 2.06 2.91 -10.87
C GLY A 173 1.21 1.94 -10.05
N LEU A 174 0.06 1.52 -10.57
CA LEU A 174 -0.82 0.56 -9.90
C LEU A 174 -0.17 -0.82 -9.76
N GLN A 175 0.72 -1.18 -10.69
CA GLN A 175 1.48 -2.43 -10.61
C GLN A 175 2.62 -2.35 -9.59
N ALA A 176 3.39 -1.27 -9.56
CA ALA A 176 4.62 -1.20 -8.77
C ALA A 176 4.44 -0.64 -7.35
N ILE A 177 3.63 0.40 -7.18
CA ILE A 177 3.50 1.14 -5.90
C ILE A 177 3.04 0.24 -4.75
N PRO A 178 2.05 -0.68 -4.92
CA PRO A 178 1.66 -1.57 -3.82
C PRO A 178 2.80 -2.43 -3.29
N HIS A 179 3.69 -2.93 -4.15
CA HIS A 179 4.86 -3.70 -3.72
C HIS A 179 5.89 -2.84 -2.98
N LEU A 180 6.12 -1.61 -3.44
CA LEU A 180 7.03 -0.69 -2.75
C LEU A 180 6.55 -0.37 -1.34
N VAL A 181 5.24 -0.11 -1.21
CA VAL A 181 4.61 0.22 0.08
C VAL A 181 4.57 -1.02 0.98
N GLN A 182 4.22 -2.21 0.47
CA GLN A 182 4.32 -3.45 1.24
C GLN A 182 5.74 -3.63 1.78
N ARG A 183 6.76 -3.59 0.92
CA ARG A 183 8.16 -3.82 1.32
C ARG A 183 8.61 -2.89 2.44
N PHE A 184 8.13 -1.65 2.46
CA PHE A 184 8.44 -0.71 3.53
C PHE A 184 7.86 -1.12 4.89
N PHE A 185 6.66 -1.71 4.90
CA PHE A 185 5.90 -2.14 6.08
C PHE A 185 6.02 -3.63 6.41
N GLU A 186 6.76 -4.39 5.60
CA GLU A 186 7.03 -5.79 5.82
C GLU A 186 8.15 -5.93 6.85
N LYS A 187 8.01 -6.93 7.74
CA LYS A 187 9.03 -7.25 8.73
C LYS A 187 10.20 -7.89 8.00
N GLU A 188 11.38 -7.32 8.14
CA GLU A 188 12.60 -8.01 7.71
C GLU A 188 12.83 -9.20 8.67
N ASP A 189 12.85 -10.41 8.11
CA ASP A 189 13.27 -11.59 8.85
C ASP A 189 14.78 -11.45 9.13
N ALA A 190 15.12 -11.35 10.42
CA ALA A 190 16.50 -11.24 10.91
C ALA A 190 17.28 -12.55 10.75
#